data_AF-B6VWT7-F1
#
_entry.id   AF-B6VWT7-F1
#
_cell.length_a   1.000
_cell.length_b   1.000
_cell.length_c   1.000
_cell.angle_alpha   90.00
_cell.angle_beta   90.00
_cell.angle_gamma   90.00
#
_symmetry.space_group_name_H-M   'P 1'
#
loop_
_entity.id
_entity.type
_entity.pdbx_description
1 polymer ?
#
loop_
_entity_poly.entity_id
_entity_poly.type
_entity_poly.pdbx_seq_one_letter_code
_entity_poly.pdbx_strand_id
1 'polypeptide(L)'
;MVKKQKYYVVWKGVNPGVYDSWTDCQLQIKGYDGAQYKSFETKEEAEHALASSAFHYIGKNAVKKEDVPKQLPENFDMNCLAVDAACSGNPGPMEYRGVYLLTGQEVFHFGPVYGTNNIGEFLAIVHALALMKQKNINMPVYSDSRNALSWVKQKKCKTKLERTPQTEKLFQMIERAEIWLKENKYTTPLLKWETDRWGEVPADFGRK
;
A
#
# COMPACT_ATOMS: atom_id res chain seq x y z
N MET A 1 5.23 -8.03 17.03
CA MET A 1 5.32 -7.21 15.79
C MET A 1 6.77 -6.78 15.65
N VAL A 2 7.45 -7.17 14.56
CA VAL A 2 8.85 -6.79 14.34
C VAL A 2 8.87 -5.30 13.99
N LYS A 3 9.58 -4.48 14.79
CA LYS A 3 9.79 -3.05 14.44
C LYS A 3 10.61 -3.00 13.15
N LYS A 4 10.13 -2.25 12.15
CA LYS A 4 10.87 -1.99 10.91
C LYS A 4 12.19 -1.31 11.30
N GLN A 5 13.30 -1.87 10.85
CA GLN A 5 14.65 -1.33 11.07
C GLN A 5 14.71 0.11 10.53
N LYS A 6 15.37 1.00 11.26
CA LYS A 6 15.60 2.40 10.86
C LYS A 6 17.08 2.72 10.98
N TYR A 7 17.53 3.67 10.19
CA TYR A 7 18.89 4.20 10.23
C TYR A 7 18.83 5.67 10.63
N TYR A 8 19.73 6.11 11.49
CA TYR A 8 19.71 7.45 12.05
C TYR A 8 20.99 8.16 11.69
N VAL A 9 20.86 9.31 11.04
CA VAL A 9 21.99 10.17 10.71
C VAL A 9 22.08 11.25 11.77
N VAL A 10 23.27 11.45 12.32
CA VAL A 10 23.63 12.58 13.17
C VAL A 10 24.62 13.42 12.39
N TRP A 11 24.21 14.63 11.99
CA TRP A 11 25.12 15.61 11.37
C TRP A 11 25.77 16.52 12.41
N LYS A 12 25.06 16.78 13.51
CA LYS A 12 25.58 17.56 14.64
C LYS A 12 25.17 16.89 15.95
N GLY A 13 26.17 16.52 16.73
CA GLY A 13 26.06 15.77 17.99
C GLY A 13 27.45 15.48 18.55
N VAL A 14 27.54 14.62 19.56
CA VAL A 14 28.80 14.20 20.18
C VAL A 14 29.72 13.53 19.15
N ASN A 15 29.20 12.54 18.41
CA ASN A 15 29.88 11.95 17.25
C ASN A 15 28.91 11.94 16.05
N PRO A 16 29.16 12.71 14.99
CA PRO A 16 28.42 12.61 13.74
C PRO A 16 28.64 11.27 13.04
N GLY A 17 27.59 10.73 12.42
CA GLY A 17 27.65 9.41 11.78
C GLY A 17 26.28 8.80 11.50
N VAL A 18 26.29 7.59 10.93
CA VAL A 18 25.09 6.75 10.75
C VAL A 18 25.02 5.70 11.84
N TYR A 19 23.88 5.60 12.49
CA TYR A 19 23.57 4.64 13.54
C TYR A 19 22.42 3.73 13.11
N ASP A 20 22.53 2.45 13.41
CA ASP A 20 21.50 1.43 13.18
C ASP A 20 20.53 1.31 14.35
N SER A 21 20.84 1.89 15.51
CA SER A 21 19.95 1.88 16.67
C SER A 21 19.60 3.30 17.13
N TRP A 22 18.35 3.46 17.58
CA TRP A 22 17.93 4.72 18.21
C TRP A 22 18.73 4.98 19.48
N THR A 23 19.06 3.92 20.23
CA THR A 23 19.82 4.03 21.47
C THR A 23 21.18 4.68 21.22
N ASP A 24 21.91 4.21 20.20
CA ASP A 24 23.24 4.73 19.86
C ASP A 24 23.16 6.15 19.30
N CYS A 25 22.17 6.42 18.44
CA CYS A 25 21.88 7.78 17.98
C CYS A 25 21.56 8.72 19.15
N GLN A 26 20.73 8.28 20.09
CA GLN A 26 20.27 9.07 21.24
C GLN A 26 21.45 9.45 22.14
N LEU A 27 22.40 8.53 22.34
CA LEU A 27 23.65 8.81 23.08
C LEU A 27 24.45 9.96 22.44
N GLN A 28 24.35 10.15 21.12
CA GLN A 28 25.08 11.21 20.44
C GLN A 28 24.39 12.58 20.47
N ILE A 29 23.08 12.63 20.71
CA ILE A 29 22.31 13.88 20.63
C ILE A 29 21.78 14.35 21.98
N LYS A 30 21.67 13.46 22.97
CA LYS A 30 21.10 13.77 24.28
C LYS A 30 21.98 14.76 25.04
N GLY A 31 21.43 15.91 25.38
CA GLY A 31 22.15 16.97 26.10
C GLY A 31 23.09 17.80 25.21
N TYR A 32 23.10 17.56 23.88
CA TYR A 32 23.88 18.34 22.94
C TYR A 32 23.01 19.47 22.35
N ASP A 33 23.38 20.73 22.65
CA ASP A 33 22.61 21.88 22.20
C ASP A 33 22.69 22.07 20.67
N GLY A 34 21.53 22.22 20.04
CA GLY A 34 21.41 22.33 18.59
C GLY A 34 21.77 21.05 17.81
N ALA A 35 21.58 19.86 18.39
CA ALA A 35 21.79 18.60 17.68
C ALA A 35 20.96 18.50 16.39
N GLN A 36 21.55 17.98 15.32
CA GLN A 36 20.93 17.80 14.01
C GLN A 36 20.96 16.32 13.64
N TYR A 37 19.78 15.71 13.58
CA TYR A 37 19.63 14.29 13.29
C TYR A 37 18.31 13.98 12.57
N LYS A 38 18.25 12.84 11.87
CA LYS A 38 17.05 12.34 11.17
C LYS A 38 17.09 10.84 10.98
N SER A 39 15.93 10.19 10.95
CA SER A 39 15.81 8.76 10.63
C SER A 39 15.45 8.52 9.16
N PHE A 40 15.99 7.45 8.58
CA PHE A 40 15.80 6.98 7.21
C PHE A 40 15.40 5.50 7.17
N GLU A 41 14.83 5.06 6.03
CA GLU A 41 14.34 3.69 5.88
C GLU A 41 15.42 2.70 5.43
N THR A 42 16.45 3.17 4.73
CA THR A 42 17.56 2.32 4.24
C THR A 42 18.92 2.87 4.68
N LYS A 43 19.92 1.99 4.75
CA LYS A 43 21.28 2.35 5.14
C LYS A 43 21.92 3.25 4.10
N GLU A 44 21.67 2.95 2.83
CA GLU A 44 22.18 3.67 1.68
C GLU A 44 21.65 5.12 1.67
N GLU A 45 20.37 5.33 1.99
CA GLU A 45 19.77 6.66 2.10
C GLU A 45 20.41 7.45 3.27
N ALA A 46 20.67 6.79 4.39
CA ALA A 46 21.32 7.41 5.55
C ALA A 46 22.79 7.79 5.27
N GLU A 47 23.55 6.92 4.60
CA GLU A 47 24.94 7.19 4.22
C GLU A 47 25.03 8.35 3.21
N HIS A 48 24.15 8.36 2.20
CA HIS A 48 24.06 9.48 1.26
C HIS A 48 23.65 10.78 1.98
N ALA A 49 22.69 10.71 2.89
CA ALA A 49 22.24 11.87 3.64
C ALA A 49 23.35 12.43 4.54
N LEU A 50 24.18 11.58 5.17
CA LEU A 50 25.35 12.02 5.94
C LEU A 50 26.39 12.74 5.06
N ALA A 51 26.58 12.31 3.81
CA ALA A 51 27.49 12.95 2.85
C ALA A 51 26.98 14.30 2.33
N SER A 52 25.76 14.69 2.71
CA SER A 52 25.11 15.94 2.30
C SER A 52 24.79 16.83 3.51
N SER A 53 24.50 18.09 3.24
CA SER A 53 24.26 19.06 4.32
C SER A 53 22.94 18.81 5.05
N ALA A 54 22.97 18.81 6.38
CA ALA A 54 21.79 18.64 7.25
C ALA A 54 20.64 19.62 6.90
N PHE A 55 20.98 20.79 6.37
CA PHE A 55 20.03 21.80 5.91
C PHE A 55 19.08 21.29 4.81
N HIS A 56 19.47 20.29 4.01
CA HIS A 56 18.60 19.64 3.02
C HIS A 56 17.57 18.70 3.64
N TYR A 57 17.71 18.33 4.90
CA TYR A 57 16.88 17.30 5.55
C TYR A 57 16.13 17.80 6.78
N ILE A 58 16.57 18.91 7.38
CA ILE A 58 16.08 19.44 8.66
C ILE A 58 15.71 20.93 8.51
N GLY A 59 14.51 21.31 8.95
CA GLY A 59 14.04 22.70 8.96
C GLY A 59 13.29 23.14 7.71
N LYS A 60 13.01 24.46 7.58
CA LYS A 60 12.20 25.05 6.50
C LYS A 60 12.79 24.90 5.09
N ASN A 61 14.10 24.65 5.00
CA ASN A 61 14.85 24.46 3.76
C ASN A 61 15.13 22.98 3.45
N ALA A 62 14.53 22.05 4.21
CA ALA A 62 14.59 20.65 3.83
C ALA A 62 14.06 20.52 2.40
N VAL A 63 14.89 19.98 1.51
CA VAL A 63 14.49 19.68 0.14
C VAL A 63 13.30 18.76 0.29
N LYS A 64 12.11 19.27 -0.03
CA LYS A 64 10.95 18.39 -0.25
C LYS A 64 11.45 17.40 -1.28
N LYS A 65 11.45 16.10 -0.93
CA LYS A 65 11.79 14.99 -1.82
C LYS A 65 11.34 15.41 -3.22
N GLU A 66 12.28 15.65 -4.13
CA GLU A 66 11.93 16.13 -5.46
C GLU A 66 10.86 15.17 -5.99
N ASP A 67 9.72 15.72 -6.42
CA ASP A 67 8.64 14.95 -7.01
C ASP A 67 9.19 14.38 -8.32
N VAL A 68 9.86 13.23 -8.24
CA VAL A 68 10.17 12.42 -9.40
C VAL A 68 8.82 12.23 -10.11
N PRO A 69 8.70 12.62 -11.40
CA PRO A 69 7.45 12.52 -12.11
C PRO A 69 6.91 11.10 -11.98
N LYS A 70 5.73 10.97 -11.35
CA LYS A 70 5.08 9.67 -11.21
C LYS A 70 4.59 9.25 -12.59
N GLN A 71 5.23 8.22 -13.14
CA GLN A 71 4.94 7.74 -14.49
C GLN A 71 5.08 6.22 -14.54
N LEU A 72 4.29 5.61 -15.41
CA LEU A 72 4.46 4.19 -15.70
C LEU A 72 5.79 3.95 -16.43
N PRO A 73 6.43 2.78 -16.22
CA PRO A 73 7.57 2.36 -17.03
C PRO A 73 7.24 2.40 -18.53
N GLU A 74 8.21 2.76 -19.39
CA GLU A 74 8.00 2.87 -20.85
C GLU A 74 7.40 1.60 -21.48
N ASN A 75 7.77 0.42 -20.95
CA ASN A 75 7.30 -0.88 -21.44
C ASN A 75 6.26 -1.52 -20.50
N PHE A 76 5.45 -0.71 -19.82
CA PHE A 76 4.40 -1.23 -18.96
C PHE A 76 3.28 -1.88 -19.79
N ASP A 77 2.95 -3.13 -19.47
CA ASP A 77 1.84 -3.84 -20.12
C ASP A 77 0.50 -3.32 -19.61
N MET A 78 -0.13 -2.46 -20.41
CA MET A 78 -1.46 -1.91 -20.14
C MET A 78 -2.59 -2.93 -20.27
N ASN A 79 -2.31 -4.13 -20.81
CA ASN A 79 -3.27 -5.23 -20.82
C ASN A 79 -3.35 -5.88 -19.43
N CYS A 80 -3.88 -5.13 -18.47
CA CYS A 80 -4.09 -5.57 -17.09
C CYS A 80 -5.38 -4.98 -16.50
N LEU A 81 -5.88 -5.63 -15.44
CA LEU A 81 -6.98 -5.11 -14.64
C LEU A 81 -6.42 -4.47 -13.36
N ALA A 82 -6.77 -3.22 -13.09
CA ALA A 82 -6.56 -2.60 -11.79
C ALA A 82 -7.81 -2.71 -10.92
N VAL A 83 -7.65 -2.95 -9.63
CA VAL A 83 -8.76 -2.94 -8.67
C VAL A 83 -8.44 -2.00 -7.51
N ASP A 84 -9.48 -1.39 -6.96
CA ASP A 84 -9.41 -0.48 -5.82
C ASP A 84 -10.73 -0.47 -5.05
N ALA A 85 -10.69 -0.03 -3.80
CA ALA A 85 -11.86 0.18 -2.96
C ALA A 85 -11.82 1.53 -2.24
N ALA A 86 -13.00 2.12 -2.08
CA ALA A 86 -13.21 3.33 -1.30
C ALA A 86 -14.19 3.09 -0.16
N CYS A 87 -14.02 3.82 0.94
CA CYS A 87 -14.89 3.74 2.11
C CYS A 87 -15.09 5.12 2.74
N SER A 88 -16.32 5.64 2.68
CA SER A 88 -16.67 6.97 3.23
C SER A 88 -16.87 6.92 4.75
N GLY A 89 -15.79 7.14 5.50
CA GLY A 89 -15.73 6.78 6.92
C GLY A 89 -15.40 5.29 7.05
N ASN A 90 -14.46 4.93 7.92
CA ASN A 90 -13.89 3.58 7.93
C ASN A 90 -13.96 3.00 9.36
N PRO A 91 -15.03 2.26 9.72
CA PRO A 91 -16.06 1.68 8.85
C PRO A 91 -17.14 2.67 8.37
N GLY A 92 -17.78 2.35 7.24
CA GLY A 92 -18.79 3.19 6.57
C GLY A 92 -19.24 2.63 5.22
N PRO A 93 -19.91 3.42 4.36
CA PRO A 93 -20.25 3.03 3.00
C PRO A 93 -18.99 2.70 2.19
N MET A 94 -18.79 1.42 1.93
CA MET A 94 -17.66 0.84 1.22
C MET A 94 -18.10 0.34 -0.15
N GLU A 95 -17.34 0.69 -1.18
CA GLU A 95 -17.50 0.24 -2.55
C GLU A 95 -16.15 -0.16 -3.14
N TYR A 96 -16.17 -0.96 -4.21
CA TYR A 96 -14.98 -1.35 -4.93
C TYR A 96 -15.26 -1.55 -6.42
N ARG A 97 -14.20 -1.47 -7.24
CA ARG A 97 -14.32 -1.65 -8.68
C ARG A 97 -13.09 -2.27 -9.31
N GLY A 98 -13.24 -2.69 -10.56
CA GLY A 98 -12.16 -3.13 -11.43
C GLY A 98 -12.16 -2.34 -12.73
N VAL A 99 -11.02 -1.80 -13.12
CA VAL A 99 -10.84 -0.98 -14.32
C VAL A 99 -9.81 -1.63 -15.23
N TYR A 100 -10.14 -1.79 -16.51
CA TYR A 100 -9.22 -2.29 -17.53
C TYR A 100 -8.27 -1.17 -17.98
N LEU A 101 -6.97 -1.31 -17.70
CA LEU A 101 -6.02 -0.21 -17.82
C LEU A 101 -5.93 0.38 -19.24
N LEU A 102 -5.90 -0.48 -20.26
CA LEU A 102 -5.73 -0.07 -21.65
C LEU A 102 -6.84 0.89 -22.14
N THR A 103 -8.06 0.73 -21.63
CA THR A 103 -9.24 1.49 -22.11
C THR A 103 -9.82 2.43 -21.07
N GLY A 104 -9.46 2.26 -19.80
CA GLY A 104 -10.11 2.93 -18.68
C GLY A 104 -11.53 2.42 -18.39
N GLN A 105 -11.98 1.35 -19.04
CA GLN A 105 -13.33 0.82 -18.85
C GLN A 105 -13.48 0.20 -17.45
N GLU A 106 -14.53 0.60 -16.73
CA GLU A 106 -14.98 -0.10 -15.52
C GLU A 106 -15.59 -1.45 -15.91
N VAL A 107 -14.90 -2.53 -15.54
CA VAL A 107 -15.29 -3.91 -15.84
C VAL A 107 -16.34 -4.42 -14.83
N PHE A 108 -16.22 -3.98 -13.59
CA PHE A 108 -17.21 -4.22 -12.54
C PHE A 108 -17.16 -3.14 -11.46
N HIS A 109 -18.29 -2.95 -10.79
CA HIS A 109 -18.44 -2.13 -9.59
C HIS A 109 -19.34 -2.86 -8.60
N PHE A 110 -19.07 -2.67 -7.31
CA PHE A 110 -19.87 -3.21 -6.23
C PHE A 110 -19.95 -2.23 -5.06
N GLY A 111 -21.16 -2.04 -4.54
CA GLY A 111 -21.44 -1.21 -3.37
C GLY A 111 -22.30 0.01 -3.72
N PRO A 112 -22.44 0.95 -2.76
CA PRO A 112 -21.86 0.91 -1.43
C PRO A 112 -22.56 -0.08 -0.49
N VAL A 113 -21.80 -0.69 0.42
CA VAL A 113 -22.30 -1.49 1.56
C VAL A 113 -21.54 -1.11 2.83
N TYR A 114 -22.12 -1.31 4.02
CA TYR A 114 -21.43 -0.96 5.27
C TYR A 114 -20.23 -1.92 5.51
N GLY A 115 -19.01 -1.39 5.48
CA GLY A 115 -17.77 -2.18 5.55
C GLY A 115 -16.55 -1.34 5.91
N THR A 116 -15.36 -1.85 5.58
CA THR A 116 -14.08 -1.14 5.76
C THR A 116 -13.29 -1.15 4.46
N ASN A 117 -12.39 -0.20 4.26
CA ASN A 117 -11.57 -0.12 3.05
C ASN A 117 -10.84 -1.44 2.75
N ASN A 118 -10.16 -2.01 3.75
CA ASN A 118 -9.40 -3.26 3.59
C ASN A 118 -10.29 -4.46 3.21
N ILE A 119 -11.56 -4.48 3.62
CA ILE A 119 -12.50 -5.51 3.18
C ILE A 119 -12.83 -5.31 1.69
N GLY A 120 -13.10 -4.07 1.28
CA GLY A 120 -13.35 -3.72 -0.12
C GLY A 120 -12.20 -4.14 -1.02
N GLU A 121 -10.97 -3.76 -0.66
CA GLU A 121 -9.74 -4.15 -1.38
C GLU A 121 -9.62 -5.67 -1.55
N PHE A 122 -9.85 -6.42 -0.47
CA PHE A 122 -9.79 -7.87 -0.50
C PHE A 122 -10.86 -8.45 -1.44
N LEU A 123 -12.10 -7.99 -1.33
CA LEU A 123 -13.19 -8.47 -2.17
C LEU A 123 -12.99 -8.10 -3.64
N ALA A 124 -12.43 -6.92 -3.94
CA ALA A 124 -12.14 -6.48 -5.30
C ALA A 124 -11.14 -7.41 -5.99
N ILE A 125 -10.05 -7.78 -5.29
CA ILE A 125 -9.08 -8.75 -5.82
C ILE A 125 -9.72 -10.12 -6.06
N VAL A 126 -10.50 -10.64 -5.10
CA VAL A 126 -11.12 -11.96 -5.26
C VAL A 126 -12.16 -11.95 -6.39
N HIS A 127 -12.93 -10.87 -6.54
CA HIS A 127 -13.85 -10.69 -7.66
C HIS A 127 -13.10 -10.72 -8.98
N ALA A 128 -12.01 -9.96 -9.12
CA ALA A 128 -11.18 -9.98 -10.32
C ALA A 128 -10.65 -11.39 -10.64
N LEU A 129 -10.08 -12.10 -9.67
CA LEU A 129 -9.59 -13.47 -9.87
C LEU A 129 -10.70 -14.45 -10.30
N ALA A 130 -11.88 -14.33 -9.67
CA ALA A 130 -13.03 -15.14 -10.02
C ALA A 130 -13.53 -14.86 -11.44
N LEU A 131 -13.59 -13.59 -11.82
CA LEU A 131 -13.98 -13.17 -13.16
C LEU A 131 -13.00 -13.64 -14.23
N MET A 132 -11.68 -13.47 -13.99
CA MET A 132 -10.63 -13.95 -14.89
C MET A 132 -10.75 -15.45 -15.15
N LYS A 133 -10.93 -16.23 -14.08
CA LYS A 133 -11.17 -17.68 -14.19
C LYS A 133 -12.45 -17.99 -14.97
N GLN A 134 -13.56 -17.34 -14.64
CA GLN A 134 -14.86 -17.57 -15.28
C GLN A 134 -14.82 -17.29 -16.79
N LYS A 135 -14.10 -16.24 -17.20
CA LYS A 135 -13.94 -15.84 -18.61
C LYS A 135 -12.81 -16.56 -19.32
N ASN A 136 -12.05 -17.40 -18.62
CA ASN A 136 -10.83 -18.05 -19.12
C ASN A 136 -9.80 -17.03 -19.67
N ILE A 137 -9.65 -15.91 -18.97
CA ILE A 137 -8.71 -14.83 -19.29
C ILE A 137 -7.55 -14.89 -18.30
N ASN A 138 -6.31 -14.88 -18.80
CA ASN A 138 -5.11 -14.87 -17.97
C ASN A 138 -4.38 -13.52 -18.08
N MET A 139 -4.96 -12.50 -17.45
CA MET A 139 -4.48 -11.13 -17.49
C MET A 139 -4.03 -10.68 -16.10
N PRO A 140 -2.91 -9.93 -15.94
CA PRO A 140 -2.47 -9.46 -14.63
C PRO A 140 -3.54 -8.62 -13.92
N VAL A 141 -3.64 -8.80 -12.60
CA VAL A 141 -4.47 -7.99 -11.71
C VAL A 141 -3.56 -7.18 -10.78
N TYR A 142 -3.77 -5.87 -10.74
CA TYR A 142 -3.07 -4.93 -9.87
C TYR A 142 -3.97 -4.44 -8.75
N SER A 143 -3.43 -4.39 -7.53
CA SER A 143 -4.01 -3.65 -6.40
C SER A 143 -2.87 -2.91 -5.71
N ASP A 144 -3.14 -1.73 -5.16
CA ASP A 144 -2.16 -1.02 -4.36
C ASP A 144 -2.20 -1.43 -2.87
N SER A 145 -3.16 -2.25 -2.45
CA SER A 145 -3.34 -2.66 -1.06
C SER A 145 -2.47 -3.85 -0.67
N ARG A 146 -1.36 -3.58 0.04
CA ARG A 146 -0.50 -4.63 0.62
C ARG A 146 -1.26 -5.53 1.59
N ASN A 147 -2.24 -5.00 2.31
CA ASN A 147 -3.07 -5.76 3.24
C ASN A 147 -3.92 -6.79 2.49
N ALA A 148 -4.62 -6.37 1.44
CA ALA A 148 -5.49 -7.24 0.68
C ALA A 148 -4.72 -8.29 -0.10
N LEU A 149 -3.60 -7.92 -0.75
CA LEU A 149 -2.68 -8.87 -1.38
C LEU A 149 -2.22 -9.96 -0.40
N SER A 150 -1.88 -9.55 0.84
CA SER A 150 -1.48 -10.46 1.91
C SER A 150 -2.63 -11.38 2.35
N TRP A 151 -3.86 -10.87 2.44
CA TRP A 151 -5.05 -11.65 2.80
C TRP A 151 -5.43 -12.67 1.72
N VAL A 152 -5.33 -12.29 0.45
CA VAL A 152 -5.56 -13.20 -0.69
C VAL A 152 -4.51 -14.32 -0.70
N LYS A 153 -3.23 -13.99 -0.53
CA LYS A 153 -2.15 -15.00 -0.40
C LYS A 153 -2.40 -15.98 0.75
N GLN A 154 -2.94 -15.48 1.86
CA GLN A 154 -3.29 -16.29 3.03
C GLN A 154 -4.67 -16.96 2.92
N LYS A 155 -5.43 -16.68 1.86
CA LYS A 155 -6.82 -17.13 1.64
C LYS A 155 -7.73 -16.84 2.84
N LYS A 156 -7.49 -15.71 3.51
CA LYS A 156 -8.17 -15.33 4.75
C LYS A 156 -8.27 -13.81 4.88
N CYS A 157 -9.48 -13.31 5.01
CA CYS A 157 -9.75 -11.92 5.39
C CYS A 157 -9.53 -11.76 6.90
N LYS A 158 -8.53 -10.96 7.29
CA LYS A 158 -8.19 -10.72 8.70
C LYS A 158 -8.76 -9.39 9.20
N THR A 159 -10.03 -9.15 8.90
CA THR A 159 -10.75 -7.96 9.35
C THR A 159 -10.93 -7.96 10.87
N LYS A 160 -11.01 -6.75 11.45
CA LYS A 160 -11.41 -6.51 12.85
C LYS A 160 -12.85 -5.98 12.97
N LEU A 161 -13.54 -5.79 11.85
CA LEU A 161 -14.94 -5.38 11.85
C LEU A 161 -15.76 -6.43 12.60
N GLU A 162 -16.64 -6.00 13.51
CA GLU A 162 -17.49 -6.94 14.25
C GLU A 162 -18.59 -7.52 13.35
N ARG A 163 -18.91 -8.80 13.58
CA ARG A 163 -20.04 -9.46 12.93
C ARG A 163 -21.30 -9.16 13.72
N THR A 164 -22.17 -8.35 13.13
CA THR A 164 -23.45 -7.92 13.68
C THR A 164 -24.54 -8.13 12.62
N PRO A 165 -25.84 -8.00 12.95
CA PRO A 165 -26.90 -8.08 11.95
C PRO A 165 -26.71 -7.11 10.77
N GLN A 166 -26.06 -5.95 10.99
CA GLN A 166 -25.76 -4.97 9.94
C GLN A 166 -24.67 -5.46 8.98
N THR A 167 -23.62 -6.12 9.50
CA THR A 167 -22.47 -6.58 8.72
C THR A 167 -22.60 -8.01 8.22
N GLU A 168 -23.66 -8.73 8.59
CA GLU A 168 -23.87 -10.15 8.29
C GLU A 168 -23.75 -10.47 6.79
N LYS A 169 -24.40 -9.68 5.93
CA LYS A 169 -24.31 -9.85 4.46
C LYS A 169 -22.88 -9.69 3.94
N LEU A 170 -22.11 -8.76 4.51
CA LEU A 170 -20.71 -8.56 4.15
C LEU A 170 -19.85 -9.74 4.61
N PHE A 171 -20.12 -10.30 5.78
CA PHE A 171 -19.45 -11.50 6.26
C PHE A 171 -19.74 -12.73 5.38
N GLN A 172 -20.96 -12.90 4.92
CA GLN A 172 -21.30 -13.95 3.94
C GLN A 172 -20.53 -13.78 2.63
N MET A 173 -20.31 -12.55 2.17
CA MET A 173 -19.46 -12.29 1.00
C MET A 173 -17.99 -12.64 1.27
N ILE A 174 -17.46 -12.27 2.43
CA ILE A 174 -16.10 -12.63 2.84
C ILE A 174 -15.94 -14.16 2.88
N GLU A 175 -16.88 -14.87 3.47
CA GLU A 175 -16.86 -16.34 3.55
C GLU A 175 -16.87 -16.97 2.14
N ARG A 176 -17.74 -16.49 1.24
CA ARG A 176 -17.77 -16.93 -0.15
C ARG A 176 -16.44 -16.67 -0.87
N ALA A 177 -15.83 -15.51 -0.65
CA ALA A 177 -14.53 -15.17 -1.22
C ALA A 177 -13.41 -16.09 -0.68
N GLU A 178 -13.39 -16.37 0.62
CA GLU A 178 -12.43 -17.30 1.24
C GLU A 178 -12.60 -18.73 0.74
N ILE A 179 -13.84 -19.22 0.62
CA ILE A 179 -14.16 -20.54 0.05
C ILE A 179 -13.66 -20.60 -1.40
N TRP A 180 -13.98 -19.59 -2.21
CA TRP A 180 -13.54 -19.54 -3.60
C TRP A 180 -12.02 -19.63 -3.72
N LEU A 181 -11.27 -18.86 -2.92
CA LEU A 181 -9.80 -18.91 -2.91
C LEU A 181 -9.26 -20.29 -2.50
N LYS A 182 -9.92 -21.00 -1.59
CA LYS A 182 -9.49 -22.33 -1.12
C LYS A 182 -9.75 -23.40 -2.17
N GLU A 183 -10.91 -23.37 -2.81
CA GLU A 183 -11.38 -24.41 -3.73
C GLU A 183 -10.90 -24.21 -5.17
N ASN A 184 -10.46 -23.00 -5.53
CA ASN A 184 -10.03 -22.69 -6.88
C ASN A 184 -8.51 -22.50 -6.97
N LYS A 185 -7.95 -23.01 -8.06
CA LYS A 185 -6.61 -22.64 -8.55
C LYS A 185 -6.75 -21.54 -9.60
N TYR A 186 -5.82 -20.59 -9.58
CA TYR A 186 -5.67 -19.55 -10.59
C TYR A 186 -4.18 -19.38 -10.94
N THR A 187 -3.90 -19.03 -12.19
CA THR A 187 -2.57 -18.68 -12.69
C THR A 187 -2.41 -17.17 -12.91
N THR A 188 -3.50 -16.43 -12.74
CA THR A 188 -3.58 -14.98 -12.91
C THR A 188 -2.50 -14.28 -12.06
N PRO A 189 -1.57 -13.53 -12.68
CA PRO A 189 -0.59 -12.76 -11.94
C PRO A 189 -1.29 -11.71 -11.07
N LEU A 190 -0.99 -11.70 -9.77
CA LEU A 190 -1.52 -10.72 -8.81
C LEU A 190 -0.36 -9.87 -8.30
N LEU A 191 -0.37 -8.58 -8.63
CA LEU A 191 0.79 -7.69 -8.51
C LEU A 191 0.45 -6.44 -7.68
N LYS A 192 1.47 -5.86 -7.04
CA LYS A 192 1.37 -4.59 -6.33
C LYS A 192 1.45 -3.44 -7.33
N TRP A 193 0.50 -2.52 -7.28
CA TRP A 193 0.61 -1.23 -7.95
C TRP A 193 1.52 -0.30 -7.15
N GLU A 194 2.61 0.22 -7.72
CA GLU A 194 3.56 1.06 -6.97
C GLU A 194 3.14 2.55 -6.99
N THR A 195 2.16 2.92 -6.17
CA THR A 195 1.54 4.26 -6.10
C THR A 195 2.54 5.41 -5.96
N ASP A 196 3.62 5.19 -5.21
CA ASP A 196 4.67 6.19 -5.00
C ASP A 196 5.46 6.48 -6.28
N ARG A 197 5.49 5.53 -7.23
CA ARG A 197 6.25 5.60 -8.48
C ARG A 197 5.37 5.88 -9.70
N TRP A 198 4.17 5.31 -9.73
CA TRP A 198 3.30 5.28 -10.92
C TRP A 198 2.09 6.20 -10.82
N GLY A 199 1.85 6.81 -9.65
CA GLY A 199 0.64 7.59 -9.40
C GLY A 199 -0.48 6.73 -8.83
N GLU A 200 -1.65 7.34 -8.62
CA GLU A 200 -2.81 6.60 -8.12
C GLU A 200 -3.18 5.46 -9.08
N VAL A 201 -3.67 4.36 -8.51
CA VAL A 201 -4.13 3.23 -9.31
C VAL A 201 -5.31 3.69 -10.18
N PRO A 202 -5.43 3.29 -11.46
CA PRO A 202 -6.51 3.78 -12.32
C PRO A 202 -7.93 3.41 -11.86
N ALA A 203 -8.07 2.47 -10.93
CA ALA A 203 -9.33 2.15 -10.28
C ALA A 203 -9.65 3.08 -9.09
N ASP A 204 -8.77 4.01 -8.70
CA ASP A 204 -8.96 4.95 -7.59
C ASP A 204 -10.23 5.79 -7.76
N PHE A 205 -11.02 5.94 -6.70
CA PHE A 205 -12.30 6.68 -6.74
C PHE A 205 -12.14 8.21 -6.74
N GLY A 206 -10.93 8.75 -6.57
CA GLY A 206 -10.64 10.18 -6.58
C GLY A 206 -11.21 10.95 -5.39
N ARG A 207 -11.58 10.26 -4.30
CA ARG A 207 -12.18 10.84 -3.10
C ARG A 207 -11.29 10.52 -1.90
N LYS A 208 -10.38 11.45 -1.56
CA LYS A 208 -9.56 11.40 -0.33
C LYS A 208 -10.15 12.29 0.74
#